data_AF-A0A4Z1HRA2-F1
#
_entry.id   AF-A0A4Z1HRA2-F1
#
_cell.length_a   1.000
_cell.length_b   1.000
_cell.length_c   1.000
_cell.angle_alpha   90.00
_cell.angle_beta   90.00
_cell.angle_gamma   90.00
#
_symmetry.space_group_name_H-M   'P 1'
#
loop_
_entity.id
_entity.type
_entity.pdbx_description
1 polymer ?
#
loop_
_entity_poly.entity_id
_entity_poly.type
_entity_poly.pdbx_seq_one_letter_code
_entity_poly.pdbx_strand_id
1 'polypeptide(L)'
;MSAQNSAGIQTLLDAERDAQKIVQKAREYCTKRVKEARDEAKKEIDAYRKEKEDEFKKFEAEHTSGNKKAEEDANKDAENKLNEIKEAGKKGEGQVISDLLKAVFDVKPVVPERVEGPK
;
A
#
# COMPACT_ATOMS: atom_id res chain seq x y z
N MET A 1 -48.05 73.83 -15.19
CA MET A 1 -48.14 72.38 -14.91
C MET A 1 -46.96 71.62 -15.54
N SER A 2 -45.72 71.85 -15.09
CA SER A 2 -44.53 71.12 -15.60
C SER A 2 -43.60 70.60 -14.49
N ALA A 3 -43.55 71.26 -13.33
CA ALA A 3 -42.74 70.83 -12.19
C ALA A 3 -43.22 69.51 -11.53
N GLN A 4 -44.51 69.17 -11.64
CA GLN A 4 -45.04 67.89 -11.14
C GLN A 4 -44.59 66.70 -12.00
N ASN A 5 -44.34 66.90 -13.30
CA ASN A 5 -43.83 65.83 -14.17
C ASN A 5 -42.35 65.53 -13.90
N SER A 6 -41.52 66.54 -13.62
CA SER A 6 -40.09 66.31 -13.36
C SER A 6 -39.83 65.63 -12.01
N ALA A 7 -40.61 65.96 -10.97
CA ALA A 7 -40.47 65.33 -9.65
C ALA A 7 -40.86 63.84 -9.68
N GLY A 8 -41.96 63.47 -10.35
CA GLY A 8 -42.38 62.08 -10.47
C GLY A 8 -41.40 61.21 -11.27
N ILE A 9 -40.84 61.76 -12.36
CA ILE A 9 -39.80 61.08 -13.15
C ILE A 9 -38.55 60.82 -12.29
N GLN A 10 -38.12 61.79 -11.48
CA GLN A 10 -36.95 61.61 -10.62
C GLN A 10 -37.15 60.50 -9.59
N THR A 11 -38.35 60.42 -8.98
CA THR A 11 -38.69 59.31 -8.06
C THR A 11 -38.65 57.95 -8.74
N LEU A 12 -39.12 57.85 -9.99
CA LEU A 12 -39.05 56.61 -10.76
C LEU A 12 -37.61 56.21 -11.10
N LEU A 13 -36.76 57.16 -11.47
CA LEU A 13 -35.35 56.92 -11.75
C LEU A 13 -34.58 56.46 -10.50
N ASP A 14 -34.88 57.04 -9.33
CA ASP A 14 -34.27 56.62 -8.08
C ASP A 14 -34.75 55.23 -7.64
N ALA A 15 -36.04 54.93 -7.82
CA ALA A 15 -36.57 53.58 -7.63
C ALA A 15 -35.94 52.55 -8.57
N GLU A 16 -35.69 52.91 -9.84
CA GLU A 16 -35.00 52.04 -10.80
C GLU A 16 -33.57 51.74 -10.36
N ARG A 17 -32.81 52.75 -9.93
CA ARG A 17 -31.45 52.56 -9.40
C ARG A 17 -31.42 51.66 -8.18
N ASP A 18 -32.38 51.82 -7.27
CA ASP A 18 -32.43 51.00 -6.07
C ASP A 18 -32.84 49.56 -6.37
N ALA A 19 -33.79 49.35 -7.30
CA ALA A 19 -34.10 48.02 -7.81
C ALA A 19 -32.88 47.35 -8.46
N GLN A 20 -32.12 48.08 -9.28
CA GLN A 20 -30.88 47.58 -9.90
C GLN A 20 -29.85 47.17 -8.84
N LYS A 21 -29.64 47.99 -7.80
CA LYS A 21 -28.73 47.66 -6.69
C LYS A 21 -29.16 46.40 -5.95
N ILE A 22 -30.47 46.22 -5.71
CA ILE A 22 -30.99 45.02 -5.04
C ILE A 22 -30.69 43.77 -5.87
N VAL A 23 -30.95 43.82 -7.18
CA VAL A 23 -30.66 42.71 -8.10
C VAL A 23 -29.16 42.41 -8.17
N GLN A 24 -28.32 43.43 -8.23
CA GLN A 24 -26.87 43.25 -8.26
C GLN A 24 -26.36 42.59 -6.98
N LYS A 25 -26.78 43.07 -5.79
CA LYS A 25 -26.44 42.46 -4.51
C LYS A 25 -26.87 40.99 -4.44
N ALA A 26 -28.07 40.66 -4.95
CA ALA A 26 -28.55 39.29 -4.99
C ALA A 26 -27.66 38.40 -5.87
N ARG A 27 -27.25 38.88 -7.06
CA ARG A 27 -26.34 38.15 -7.96
C ARG A 27 -24.95 37.92 -7.33
N GLU A 28 -24.40 38.95 -6.69
CA GLU A 28 -23.13 38.86 -5.97
C GLU A 28 -23.22 37.86 -4.81
N TYR A 29 -24.30 37.89 -4.03
CA TYR A 29 -24.56 36.94 -2.95
C TYR A 29 -24.64 35.50 -3.46
N CYS A 30 -25.39 35.23 -4.53
CA CYS A 30 -25.48 33.90 -5.13
C CYS A 30 -24.10 33.42 -5.62
N THR A 31 -23.35 34.29 -6.28
CA THR A 31 -22.00 33.95 -6.77
C THR A 31 -21.05 33.64 -5.62
N LYS A 32 -21.11 34.44 -4.55
CA LYS A 32 -20.32 34.22 -3.33
C LYS A 32 -20.66 32.89 -2.68
N ARG A 33 -21.95 32.58 -2.49
CA ARG A 33 -22.40 31.30 -1.92
C ARG A 33 -21.97 30.09 -2.73
N VAL A 34 -22.02 30.17 -4.07
CA VAL A 34 -21.56 29.08 -4.94
C VAL A 34 -20.05 28.87 -4.80
N LYS A 35 -19.26 29.95 -4.67
CA LYS A 35 -17.81 29.84 -4.42
C LYS A 35 -17.51 29.24 -3.05
N GLU A 36 -18.16 29.76 -2.01
CA GLU A 36 -18.02 29.25 -0.63
C GLU A 36 -18.33 27.75 -0.56
N ALA A 37 -19.46 27.31 -1.13
CA ALA A 37 -19.82 25.90 -1.16
C ALA A 37 -18.79 25.02 -1.90
N ARG A 38 -18.20 25.52 -2.99
CA ARG A 38 -17.13 24.81 -3.71
C ARG A 38 -15.86 24.72 -2.89
N ASP A 39 -15.49 25.78 -2.19
CA ASP A 39 -14.27 25.83 -1.38
C ASP A 39 -14.42 24.98 -0.11
N GLU A 40 -15.61 24.97 0.51
CA GLU A 40 -15.96 24.09 1.62
C GLU A 40 -15.90 22.61 1.20
N ALA A 41 -16.53 22.25 0.07
CA ALA A 41 -16.48 20.87 -0.44
C ALA A 41 -15.05 20.42 -0.74
N LYS A 42 -14.20 21.30 -1.30
CA LYS A 42 -12.78 20.99 -1.52
C LYS A 42 -12.04 20.75 -0.20
N LYS A 43 -12.25 21.61 0.81
CA LYS A 43 -11.63 21.44 2.13
C LYS A 43 -12.05 20.12 2.77
N GLU A 44 -13.31 19.73 2.65
CA GLU A 44 -13.81 18.47 3.19
C GLU A 44 -13.21 17.26 2.45
N ILE A 45 -13.10 17.32 1.12
CA ILE A 45 -12.41 16.28 0.32
C ILE A 45 -10.94 16.14 0.73
N ASP A 46 -10.23 17.26 0.89
CA ASP A 46 -8.82 17.23 1.26
C ASP A 46 -8.62 16.72 2.69
N ALA A 47 -9.51 17.07 3.62
CA ALA A 47 -9.52 16.52 4.98
C ALA A 47 -9.75 15.01 4.96
N TYR A 48 -10.73 14.53 4.21
CA TYR A 48 -11.03 13.10 4.07
C TYR A 48 -9.88 12.33 3.43
N ARG A 49 -9.25 12.89 2.38
CA ARG A 49 -8.06 12.31 1.77
C ARG A 49 -6.92 12.16 2.77
N LYS A 50 -6.65 13.22 3.54
CA LYS A 50 -5.61 13.19 4.57
C LYS A 50 -5.89 12.15 5.64
N GLU A 51 -7.13 12.06 6.12
CA GLU A 51 -7.55 11.03 7.08
C GLU A 51 -7.32 9.62 6.53
N LYS A 52 -7.72 9.37 5.27
CA LYS A 52 -7.50 8.07 4.63
C LYS A 52 -6.04 7.74 4.35
N GLU A 53 -5.22 8.74 3.99
CA GLU A 53 -3.77 8.56 3.87
C GLU A 53 -3.12 8.25 5.22
N ASP A 54 -3.57 8.90 6.30
CA ASP A 54 -3.06 8.65 7.64
C ASP A 54 -3.48 7.26 8.16
N GLU A 55 -4.72 6.83 7.90
CA GLU A 55 -5.18 5.45 8.13
C GLU A 55 -4.35 4.45 7.33
N PHE A 56 -4.13 4.71 6.04
CA PHE A 56 -3.34 3.84 5.17
C PHE A 56 -1.89 3.71 5.65
N LYS A 57 -1.24 4.82 6.02
CA LYS A 57 0.12 4.79 6.58
C LYS A 57 0.21 4.04 7.89
N LYS A 58 -0.79 4.17 8.78
CA LYS A 58 -0.86 3.38 10.02
C LYS A 58 -1.02 1.89 9.71
N PHE A 59 -1.92 1.56 8.79
CA PHE A 59 -2.12 0.19 8.32
C PHE A 59 -0.83 -0.38 7.70
N GLU A 60 -0.16 0.37 6.83
CA GLU A 60 1.14 -0.02 6.30
C GLU A 60 2.17 -0.23 7.41
N ALA A 61 2.30 0.67 8.37
CA ALA A 61 3.27 0.51 9.45
C ALA A 61 2.97 -0.73 10.32
N GLU A 62 1.71 -0.97 10.65
CA GLU A 62 1.25 -2.12 11.44
C GLU A 62 1.44 -3.44 10.67
N HIS A 63 1.10 -3.48 9.38
CA HIS A 63 1.16 -4.70 8.58
C HIS A 63 2.51 -4.97 7.92
N THR A 64 3.35 -3.96 7.70
CA THR A 64 4.75 -4.15 7.26
C THR A 64 5.57 -4.85 8.35
N SER A 65 5.17 -4.74 9.61
CA SER A 65 5.77 -5.50 10.72
C SER A 65 5.50 -7.01 10.67
N GLY A 66 4.48 -7.45 9.92
CA GLY A 66 4.12 -8.85 9.76
C GLY A 66 5.23 -9.68 9.11
N ASN A 67 5.90 -9.12 8.10
CA ASN A 67 7.02 -9.80 7.44
C ASN A 67 8.20 -10.00 8.39
N LYS A 68 8.50 -9.02 9.25
CA LYS A 68 9.62 -9.15 10.20
C LYS A 68 9.39 -10.25 11.23
N LYS A 69 8.17 -10.35 11.78
CA LYS A 69 7.84 -11.44 12.71
C LYS A 69 7.88 -12.80 12.02
N ALA A 70 7.32 -12.90 10.82
CA ALA A 70 7.36 -14.14 10.04
C ALA A 70 8.80 -14.55 9.67
N GLU A 71 9.65 -13.59 9.31
CA GLU A 71 11.08 -13.81 9.06
C GLU A 71 11.83 -14.24 10.33
N GLU A 72 11.59 -13.58 11.48
CA GLU A 72 12.22 -13.94 12.75
C GLU A 72 11.82 -15.35 13.20
N ASP A 73 10.54 -15.71 13.09
CA ASP A 73 10.05 -17.04 13.46
C ASP A 73 10.59 -18.12 12.49
N ALA A 74 10.61 -17.84 11.18
CA ALA A 74 11.21 -18.74 10.20
C ALA A 74 12.71 -18.92 10.42
N ASN A 75 13.44 -17.87 10.81
CA ASN A 75 14.86 -17.94 11.12
C ASN A 75 15.12 -18.80 12.36
N LYS A 76 14.32 -18.65 13.42
CA LYS A 76 14.44 -19.51 14.63
C LYS A 76 14.18 -20.97 14.29
N ASP A 77 13.15 -21.27 13.50
CA ASP A 77 12.85 -22.63 13.07
C ASP A 77 13.98 -23.21 12.19
N ALA A 78 14.57 -22.40 11.31
CA ALA A 78 15.70 -22.79 10.50
C ALA A 78 16.96 -23.07 11.35
N GLU A 79 17.23 -22.25 12.36
CA GLU A 79 18.33 -22.48 13.32
C GLU A 79 18.14 -23.77 14.11
N ASN A 80 16.92 -24.02 14.59
CA ASN A 80 16.59 -25.26 15.29
C ASN A 80 16.83 -26.49 14.39
N LYS A 81 16.32 -26.46 13.15
CA LYS A 81 16.55 -27.55 12.18
C LYS A 81 18.02 -27.71 11.81
N LEU A 82 18.77 -26.62 11.69
CA LEU A 82 20.22 -26.69 11.46
C LEU A 82 20.95 -27.37 12.62
N ASN A 83 20.55 -27.09 13.86
CA ASN A 83 21.11 -27.74 15.03
C ASN A 83 20.78 -29.23 15.07
N GLU A 84 19.53 -29.60 14.79
CA GLU A 84 19.11 -31.00 14.67
C GLU A 84 19.89 -31.75 13.59
N ILE A 85 20.07 -31.16 12.40
CA ILE A 85 20.85 -31.76 11.30
C ILE A 85 22.31 -31.93 11.72
N LYS A 86 22.91 -30.94 12.38
CA LYS A 86 24.30 -31.03 12.87
C LYS A 86 24.44 -32.14 13.90
N GLU A 87 23.49 -32.29 14.82
CA GLU A 87 23.52 -33.38 15.80
C GLU A 87 23.32 -34.75 15.16
N ALA A 88 22.38 -34.87 14.24
CA ALA A 88 22.15 -36.10 13.48
C ALA A 88 23.39 -36.49 12.65
N GLY A 89 24.03 -35.49 12.01
CA GLY A 89 25.29 -35.67 11.28
C GLY A 89 26.41 -36.20 12.18
N LYS A 90 26.63 -35.57 13.35
CA LYS A 90 27.62 -36.04 14.32
C LYS A 90 27.36 -37.46 14.83
N LYS A 91 26.08 -37.81 15.04
CA LYS A 91 25.70 -39.17 15.46
C LYS A 91 25.97 -40.21 14.36
N GLY A 92 25.73 -39.85 13.10
CA GLY A 92 25.92 -40.74 11.95
C GLY A 92 27.36 -40.80 11.41
N GLU A 93 28.20 -39.81 11.73
CA GLU A 93 29.55 -39.64 11.17
C GLU A 93 30.42 -40.89 11.34
N GLY A 94 30.47 -41.46 12.55
CA GLY A 94 31.28 -42.65 12.82
C GLY A 94 30.85 -43.88 12.01
N GLN A 95 29.53 -44.07 11.82
CA GLN A 95 28.99 -45.19 11.05
C GLN A 95 29.28 -45.01 9.55
N VAL A 96 29.04 -43.82 9.02
CA VAL A 96 29.30 -43.49 7.60
C VAL A 96 30.79 -43.62 7.27
N ILE A 97 31.69 -43.17 8.14
CA ILE A 97 33.14 -43.35 7.96
C ILE A 97 33.50 -44.83 7.95
N SER A 98 32.94 -45.63 8.89
CA SER A 98 33.21 -47.07 8.93
C SER A 98 32.75 -47.79 7.66
N ASP A 99 31.56 -47.44 7.16
CA ASP A 99 30.99 -48.09 5.97
C ASP A 99 31.71 -47.66 4.68
N LEU A 100 32.14 -46.40 4.57
CA LEU A 100 33.00 -45.93 3.48
C LEU A 100 34.35 -46.64 3.48
N LEU A 101 35.01 -46.75 4.65
CA LEU A 101 36.29 -47.46 4.75
C LEU A 101 36.13 -48.93 4.38
N LYS A 102 35.09 -49.62 4.88
CA LYS A 102 34.79 -51.00 4.49
C LYS A 102 34.59 -51.14 2.99
N ALA A 103 33.81 -50.25 2.37
CA ALA A 103 33.57 -50.31 0.92
C ALA A 103 34.85 -50.08 0.09
N VAL A 104 35.77 -49.23 0.56
CA VAL A 104 37.06 -48.99 -0.11
C VAL A 104 38.02 -50.16 0.07
N PHE A 105 38.04 -50.79 1.25
CA PHE A 105 38.93 -51.92 1.53
C PHE A 105 38.38 -53.29 1.06
N ASP A 106 37.06 -53.44 0.86
CA ASP A 106 36.42 -54.64 0.32
C ASP A 106 36.52 -54.68 -1.21
N VAL A 107 37.74 -54.90 -1.72
CA VAL A 107 37.99 -55.07 -3.16
C VAL A 107 37.41 -56.41 -3.60
N LYS A 108 36.30 -56.36 -4.34
CA LYS A 108 35.70 -57.50 -5.04
C LYS A 108 36.10 -57.49 -6.51
N PRO A 109 37.21 -58.15 -6.88
CA PRO A 109 37.61 -58.25 -8.28
C PRO A 109 36.58 -59.09 -9.04
N VAL A 110 35.90 -58.45 -9.99
CA VAL A 110 35.01 -59.12 -10.93
C VAL A 110 35.79 -59.35 -12.22
N VAL A 111 35.81 -60.59 -12.68
CA VAL A 111 36.41 -60.93 -13.98
C VAL A 111 35.53 -60.27 -15.06
N PRO A 112 36.05 -59.42 -15.95
CA PRO A 112 35.25 -58.83 -17.02
C PRO A 112 34.58 -59.93 -17.84
N GLU A 113 33.28 -59.80 -18.13
CA GLU A 113 32.58 -60.74 -18.99
C GLU A 113 33.27 -60.81 -20.35
N ARG A 114 33.79 -62.00 -20.66
CA ARG A 114 34.41 -62.26 -21.96
C ARG A 114 33.29 -62.38 -22.98
N VAL A 115 33.18 -61.39 -23.86
CA VAL A 115 32.35 -61.49 -25.05
C VAL A 115 32.95 -62.62 -25.90
N GLU A 116 32.36 -63.81 -25.87
CA GLU A 116 32.78 -64.91 -26.74
C GLU A 116 32.46 -64.52 -28.18
N GLY A 117 33.51 -64.39 -29.01
CA GLY A 117 33.36 -64.21 -30.45
C GLY A 117 32.68 -65.42 -31.09
N PRO A 118 31.91 -65.20 -32.17
CA PRO A 118 31.10 -66.26 -32.78
C PRO A 118 31.99 -67.40 -33.31
N LYS A 119 31.55 -68.65 -33.08
CA LYS A 119 32.16 -69.89 -33.59
C LYS A 119 32.05 -69.98 -35.11
#